data_AF-A0A3D0SS81-F1
#
_entry.id   AF-A0A3D0SS81-F1
#
_cell.length_a   1.000
_cell.length_b   1.000
_cell.length_c   1.000
_cell.angle_alpha   90.00
_cell.angle_beta   90.00
_cell.angle_gamma   90.00
#
_symmetry.space_group_name_H-M   'P 1'
#
loop_
_entity.id
_entity.type
_entity.pdbx_description
1 polymer ?
#
loop_
_entity_poly.entity_id
_entity_poly.type
_entity_poly.pdbx_seq_one_letter_code
_entity_poly.pdbx_strand_id
1 'polypeptide(L)'
;MAANGDFTLFILNPAGLSDPALAMAGCRAGGVGVLNAEIALKPPELTAALARLAAIRAPFGLKWSSSEAPAMLGARRDAKPDWLILDAERNIHLLSTIQTFRAGGGRVLLELSRWRDEFTGLETQVDGWWVKGHEAGGVVSEERSFV
;
A
#
# COMPACT_ATOMS: atom_id res chain seq x y z
N MET A 1 -4.23 -28.57 16.13
CA MET A 1 -5.37 -27.77 15.62
C MET A 1 -4.79 -26.61 14.85
N ALA A 2 -4.92 -26.59 13.52
CA ALA A 2 -4.63 -25.39 12.74
C ALA A 2 -5.76 -24.38 13.03
N ALA A 3 -5.43 -23.21 13.57
CA ALA A 3 -6.40 -22.13 13.69
C ALA A 3 -6.75 -21.61 12.28
N ASN A 4 -7.99 -21.18 12.09
CA ASN A 4 -8.50 -20.53 10.87
C ASN A 4 -7.44 -19.63 10.21
N GLY A 5 -7.33 -19.66 8.87
CA GLY A 5 -6.41 -18.78 8.16
C GLY A 5 -6.69 -17.31 8.48
N ASP A 6 -5.75 -16.66 9.15
CA ASP A 6 -5.89 -15.26 9.54
C ASP A 6 -5.89 -14.36 8.30
N PHE A 7 -7.01 -13.69 8.04
CA PHE A 7 -7.12 -12.70 6.98
C PHE A 7 -6.66 -11.33 7.48
N THR A 8 -5.89 -10.60 6.67
CA THR A 8 -5.56 -9.19 6.94
C THR A 8 -6.57 -8.28 6.24
N LEU A 9 -7.31 -7.48 7.02
CA LEU A 9 -8.20 -6.46 6.49
C LEU A 9 -7.46 -5.13 6.31
N PHE A 10 -7.48 -4.58 5.10
CA PHE A 10 -6.95 -3.25 4.80
C PHE A 10 -8.09 -2.22 4.72
N ILE A 11 -7.94 -1.08 5.40
CA ILE A 11 -8.95 -0.02 5.46
C ILE A 11 -8.34 1.26 4.90
N LEU A 12 -8.85 1.70 3.75
CA LEU A 12 -8.34 2.89 3.06
C LEU A 12 -9.22 4.09 3.36
N ASN A 13 -8.63 5.26 3.56
CA ASN A 13 -9.38 6.51 3.36
C ASN A 13 -9.66 6.73 1.86
N PRO A 14 -10.65 7.57 1.49
CA PRO A 14 -10.88 7.91 0.08
C PRO A 14 -9.63 8.52 -0.55
N ALA A 15 -9.34 8.15 -1.79
CA ALA A 15 -8.18 8.64 -2.53
C ALA A 15 -8.20 10.17 -2.63
N GLY A 16 -7.04 10.80 -2.44
CA GLY A 16 -6.89 12.26 -2.57
C GLY A 16 -7.38 13.06 -1.36
N LEU A 17 -7.92 12.41 -0.33
CA LEU A 17 -8.18 13.05 0.96
C LEU A 17 -6.97 12.86 1.88
N SER A 18 -6.54 13.96 2.50
CA SER A 18 -5.42 13.96 3.44
C SER A 18 -5.81 13.61 4.87
N ASP A 19 -7.11 13.50 5.20
CA ASP A 19 -7.56 13.11 6.54
C ASP A 19 -7.51 11.58 6.71
N PRO A 20 -6.61 11.03 7.55
CA PRO A 20 -6.46 9.60 7.73
C PRO A 20 -7.45 9.00 8.74
N ALA A 21 -8.52 9.70 9.14
CA ALA A 21 -9.42 9.26 10.20
C ALA A 21 -9.97 7.84 10.00
N LEU A 22 -10.33 7.47 8.76
CA LEU A 22 -10.82 6.14 8.42
C LEU A 22 -9.72 5.07 8.53
N ALA A 23 -8.52 5.35 8.04
CA ALA A 23 -7.36 4.48 8.18
C ALA A 23 -7.01 4.28 9.67
N MET A 24 -6.99 5.36 10.47
CA MET A 24 -6.77 5.29 11.91
C MET A 24 -7.83 4.44 12.63
N ALA A 25 -9.10 4.54 12.23
CA ALA A 25 -10.16 3.69 12.76
C ALA A 25 -9.92 2.21 12.41
N GLY A 26 -9.49 1.92 11.18
CA GLY A 26 -9.08 0.58 10.74
C GLY A 26 -7.95 -0.02 11.59
N CYS A 27 -6.89 0.75 11.85
CA CYS A 27 -5.81 0.34 12.75
C CYS A 27 -6.35 -0.03 14.15
N ARG A 28 -7.24 0.80 14.71
CA ARG A 28 -7.81 0.57 16.05
C ARG A 28 -8.74 -0.64 16.12
N ALA A 29 -9.37 -0.99 15.01
CA ALA A 29 -10.22 -2.18 14.88
C ALA A 29 -9.43 -3.49 14.70
N GLY A 30 -8.09 -3.43 14.71
CA GLY A 30 -7.21 -4.59 14.52
C GLY A 30 -6.90 -4.90 13.06
N GLY A 31 -7.34 -4.08 12.10
CA GLY A 31 -6.93 -4.14 10.70
C GLY A 31 -5.68 -3.30 10.41
N VAL A 32 -5.33 -3.19 9.14
CA VAL A 32 -4.28 -2.30 8.65
C VAL A 32 -4.93 -1.07 8.04
N GLY A 33 -4.82 0.07 8.71
CA GLY A 33 -5.20 1.36 8.14
C GLY A 33 -4.22 1.78 7.05
N VAL A 34 -4.72 2.19 5.89
CA VAL A 34 -3.89 2.58 4.74
C VAL A 34 -4.21 4.01 4.36
N LEU A 35 -3.18 4.86 4.35
CA LEU A 35 -3.28 6.18 3.73
C LEU A 35 -3.34 6.01 2.21
N ASN A 36 -4.47 6.38 1.59
CA ASN A 36 -4.65 6.27 0.15
C ASN A 36 -4.18 7.54 -0.58
N ALA A 37 -2.93 7.53 -1.05
CA ALA A 37 -2.34 8.58 -1.87
C ALA A 37 -2.30 8.19 -3.36
N GLU A 38 -3.28 7.42 -3.84
CA GLU A 38 -3.47 7.14 -5.27
C GLU A 38 -3.69 8.42 -6.08
N ILE A 39 -4.37 9.41 -5.49
CA ILE A 39 -4.43 10.77 -6.01
C ILE A 39 -3.44 11.61 -5.21
N ALA A 40 -2.59 12.35 -5.92
CA ALA A 40 -1.46 13.07 -5.32
C ALA A 40 -1.92 13.99 -4.18
N LEU A 41 -1.33 13.78 -3.00
CA LEU A 41 -1.42 14.68 -1.86
C LEU A 41 -0.24 15.65 -1.87
N LYS A 42 -0.42 16.85 -1.33
CA LYS A 42 0.72 17.77 -1.17
C LYS A 42 1.69 17.19 -0.14
N PRO A 43 3.02 17.36 -0.30
CA PRO A 43 4.00 16.78 0.62
C PRO A 43 3.76 17.09 2.13
N PRO A 44 3.35 18.31 2.53
CA PRO A 44 3.04 18.59 3.94
C PRO A 44 1.83 17.81 4.47
N GLU A 45 0.79 17.66 3.63
CA GLU A 45 -0.43 16.93 3.98
C GLU A 45 -0.15 15.44 4.16
N LEU A 46 0.61 14.86 3.24
CA LEU A 46 1.08 13.48 3.30
C LEU A 46 1.91 13.23 4.57
N THR A 47 2.87 14.11 4.86
CA THR A 47 3.73 13.99 6.05
C THR A 47 2.92 14.05 7.34
N ALA A 48 1.97 14.99 7.43
CA ALA A 48 1.09 15.14 8.60
C ALA A 48 0.18 13.93 8.79
N ALA A 49 -0.38 13.38 7.70
CA ALA A 49 -1.24 12.20 7.74
C ALA A 49 -0.48 10.94 8.20
N LEU A 50 0.73 10.72 7.69
CA LEU A 50 1.59 9.61 8.11
C LEU A 50 1.98 9.73 9.58
N ALA A 51 2.32 10.92 10.06
CA ALA A 51 2.62 11.14 11.47
C ALA A 51 1.42 10.82 12.39
N ARG A 52 0.20 11.16 11.96
CA ARG A 52 -1.03 10.82 12.70
C ARG A 52 -1.28 9.31 12.76
N LEU A 53 -1.00 8.58 11.68
CA LEU A 53 -1.12 7.12 11.64
C LEU A 53 -0.06 6.45 12.54
N ALA A 54 1.18 6.89 12.44
CA ALA A 54 2.29 6.41 13.27
C ALA A 54 1.99 6.51 14.78
N ALA A 55 1.34 7.60 15.19
CA ALA A 55 0.96 7.83 16.58
C ALA A 55 -0.04 6.78 17.15
N ILE A 56 -0.74 6.02 16.29
CA ILE A 56 -1.64 4.93 16.74
C ILE A 56 -0.86 3.75 17.34
N ARG A 57 0.43 3.60 17.01
CA ARG A 57 1.28 2.47 17.45
C ARG A 57 0.70 1.10 17.07
N ALA A 58 0.10 1.02 15.89
CA ALA A 58 -0.36 -0.21 15.26
C ALA A 58 0.10 -0.22 13.79
N PRO A 59 0.16 -1.39 13.13
CA PRO A 59 0.59 -1.45 11.75
C PRO A 59 -0.28 -0.60 10.83
N PHE A 60 0.34 0.12 9.90
CA PHE A 60 -0.36 0.92 8.91
C PHE A 60 0.32 0.84 7.53
N GLY A 61 -0.39 1.28 6.50
CA GLY A 61 0.09 1.25 5.13
C GLY A 61 0.01 2.58 4.41
N LEU A 62 0.69 2.63 3.26
CA LEU A 62 0.61 3.70 2.28
C LEU A 62 0.31 3.08 0.91
N LYS A 63 -0.77 3.51 0.27
CA LYS A 63 -1.00 3.26 -1.16
C LYS A 63 -0.47 4.44 -1.96
N TRP A 64 0.39 4.18 -2.93
CA TRP A 64 1.13 5.18 -3.68
C TRP A 64 1.12 4.89 -5.18
N SER A 65 0.80 5.90 -5.99
CA SER A 65 0.64 5.77 -7.45
C SER A 65 1.69 6.54 -8.26
N SER A 66 2.52 7.38 -7.65
CA SER A 66 3.60 8.07 -8.37
C SER A 66 4.67 7.06 -8.79
N SER A 67 5.25 7.25 -9.97
CA SER A 67 6.38 6.47 -10.48
C SER A 67 7.70 6.81 -9.76
N GLU A 68 7.73 7.89 -8.99
CA GLU A 68 8.85 8.21 -8.12
C GLU A 68 8.65 7.56 -6.75
N ALA A 69 9.71 6.93 -6.24
CA ALA A 69 9.69 6.41 -4.88
C ALA A 69 9.33 7.53 -3.89
N PRO A 70 8.39 7.33 -2.95
CA PRO A 70 8.07 8.34 -1.97
C PRO A 70 9.33 8.70 -1.19
N ALA A 71 9.75 9.97 -1.25
CA ALA A 71 10.99 10.45 -0.62
C ALA A 71 11.11 10.12 0.87
N MET A 72 9.98 9.87 1.55
CA MET A 72 9.89 9.48 2.95
C MET A 72 10.29 8.03 3.27
N LEU A 73 10.40 7.15 2.27
CA LEU A 73 10.79 5.74 2.49
C LEU A 73 12.27 5.55 2.83
N GLY A 74 13.13 6.53 2.51
CA GLY A 74 14.58 6.43 2.67
C GLY A 74 15.12 6.74 4.06
N ALA A 75 14.33 7.32 4.97
CA ALA A 75 14.78 7.69 6.30
C ALA A 75 14.08 6.84 7.36
N ARG A 76 14.85 6.25 8.28
CA ARG A 76 14.32 5.70 9.55
C ARG A 76 13.52 6.81 10.22
N ARG A 77 12.21 6.78 10.05
CA ARG A 77 11.26 7.73 10.60
C ARG A 77 10.27 6.93 11.40
N ASP A 78 9.89 7.47 12.55
CA ASP A 78 8.80 6.93 13.37
C ASP A 78 7.48 6.80 12.57
N ALA A 79 7.38 7.50 11.43
CA ALA A 79 6.26 7.47 10.49
C ALA A 79 6.48 6.62 9.22
N LYS A 80 7.38 5.63 9.24
CA LYS A 80 7.53 4.66 8.15
C LYS A 80 6.31 3.71 8.14
N PRO A 81 5.64 3.50 7.00
CA PRO A 81 4.56 2.51 6.91
C PRO A 81 5.10 1.08 6.98
N ASP A 82 4.32 0.17 7.55
CA ASP A 82 4.59 -1.27 7.57
C ASP A 82 4.25 -1.93 6.24
N TRP A 83 3.27 -1.37 5.51
CA TRP A 83 2.80 -1.85 4.22
C TRP A 83 2.92 -0.77 3.14
N LEU A 84 3.48 -1.12 1.99
CA LEU A 84 3.49 -0.28 0.81
C LEU A 84 2.71 -0.96 -0.31
N ILE A 85 1.73 -0.26 -0.86
CA ILE A 85 0.93 -0.75 -1.99
C ILE A 85 1.24 0.13 -3.19
N LEU A 86 1.83 -0.48 -4.23
CA LEU A 86 2.31 0.22 -5.42
C LEU A 86 1.63 -0.31 -6.67
N ASP A 87 1.24 0.57 -7.58
CA ASP A 87 0.84 0.16 -8.92
C ASP A 87 2.01 -0.54 -9.64
N ALA A 88 1.80 -1.80 -10.04
CA ALA A 88 2.85 -2.66 -10.59
C ALA A 88 3.42 -2.10 -11.91
N GLU A 89 2.53 -1.69 -12.82
CA GLU A 89 2.89 -1.16 -14.14
C GLU A 89 3.75 0.10 -14.04
N ARG A 90 3.47 0.96 -13.06
CA ARG A 90 4.23 2.20 -12.84
C ARG A 90 5.51 1.98 -12.04
N ASN A 91 5.58 1.00 -11.14
CA ASN A 91 6.64 0.93 -10.12
C ASN A 91 7.56 -0.28 -10.21
N ILE A 92 7.34 -1.22 -11.14
CA ILE A 92 8.25 -2.37 -11.33
C ILE A 92 9.71 -1.95 -11.59
N HIS A 93 9.95 -0.78 -12.18
CA HIS A 93 11.32 -0.30 -12.39
C HIS A 93 12.05 0.07 -11.07
N LEU A 94 11.34 0.17 -9.94
CA LEU A 94 11.87 0.51 -8.61
C LEU A 94 12.21 -0.72 -7.76
N LEU A 95 12.41 -1.91 -8.36
CA LEU A 95 12.65 -3.16 -7.62
C LEU A 95 13.76 -3.07 -6.56
N SER A 96 14.86 -2.36 -6.82
CA SER A 96 15.94 -2.17 -5.84
C SER A 96 15.49 -1.40 -4.60
N THR A 97 14.67 -0.35 -4.79
CA THR A 97 14.06 0.42 -3.70
C THR A 97 13.06 -0.43 -2.92
N ILE A 98 12.24 -1.22 -3.63
CA ILE A 98 11.30 -2.18 -3.03
C ILE A 98 12.06 -3.18 -2.14
N GLN A 99 13.14 -3.78 -2.64
CA GLN A 99 13.96 -4.70 -1.84
C GLN A 99 14.56 -4.01 -0.61
N THR A 100 15.05 -2.77 -0.75
CA THR A 100 15.58 -2.00 0.37
C THR A 100 14.54 -1.75 1.46
N PHE A 101 13.31 -1.41 1.06
CA PHE A 101 12.20 -1.22 2.00
C PHE A 101 11.84 -2.51 2.76
N ARG A 102 11.82 -3.64 2.04
CA ARG A 102 11.57 -4.99 2.59
C ARG A 102 12.66 -5.47 3.54
N ALA A 103 13.93 -5.30 3.17
CA ALA A 103 15.06 -5.59 4.06
C ALA A 103 15.01 -4.77 5.36
N GLY A 104 14.38 -3.59 5.32
CA GLY A 104 14.08 -2.77 6.50
C GLY A 104 12.82 -3.17 7.27
N GLY A 105 12.28 -4.38 7.07
CA GLY A 105 11.11 -4.93 7.77
C GLY A 105 9.74 -4.52 7.22
N GLY A 106 9.70 -3.76 6.11
CA GLY A 106 8.45 -3.40 5.46
C GLY A 106 7.89 -4.54 4.60
N ARG A 107 6.60 -4.47 4.28
CA ARG A 107 5.91 -5.41 3.37
C ARG A 107 5.38 -4.67 2.14
N VAL A 108 5.48 -5.29 0.97
CA VAL A 108 5.11 -4.67 -0.30
C VAL A 108 4.09 -5.51 -1.04
N LEU A 109 2.99 -4.87 -1.43
CA LEU A 109 1.98 -5.42 -2.33
C LEU A 109 2.05 -4.65 -3.65
N LEU A 110 2.06 -5.38 -4.77
CA LEU A 110 1.94 -4.78 -6.09
C LEU A 110 0.48 -4.84 -6.55
N GLU A 111 -0.12 -3.67 -6.78
CA GLU A 111 -1.47 -3.53 -7.34
C GLU A 111 -1.46 -3.73 -8.84
N LEU A 112 -2.38 -4.56 -9.33
CA LEU A 112 -2.60 -4.77 -10.76
C LEU A 112 -4.08 -4.95 -11.06
N SER A 113 -4.49 -4.45 -12.21
CA SER A 113 -5.83 -4.69 -12.77
C SER A 113 -5.80 -5.66 -13.96
N ARG A 114 -4.60 -6.05 -14.43
CA ARG A 114 -4.38 -7.04 -15.48
C ARG A 114 -3.03 -7.70 -15.26
N TRP A 115 -2.92 -8.98 -15.59
CA TRP A 115 -1.62 -9.65 -15.63
C TRP A 115 -0.83 -9.21 -16.87
N ARG A 116 0.49 -9.10 -16.72
CA ARG A 116 1.44 -8.84 -17.81
C ARG A 116 2.62 -9.79 -17.64
N ASP A 117 3.14 -10.33 -18.74
CA ASP A 117 4.23 -11.31 -18.69
C ASP A 117 5.49 -10.79 -18.00
N GLU A 118 5.73 -9.47 -18.04
CA GLU A 118 6.81 -8.78 -17.32
C GLU A 118 6.74 -8.91 -15.78
N PHE A 119 5.60 -9.33 -15.23
CA PHE A 119 5.42 -9.58 -13.79
C PHE A 119 5.86 -10.99 -13.37
N THR A 120 6.12 -11.88 -14.34
CA THR A 120 6.58 -13.24 -14.09
C THR A 120 7.92 -13.22 -13.34
N GLY A 121 8.02 -13.95 -12.23
CA GLY A 121 9.24 -14.04 -11.43
C GLY A 121 9.38 -12.95 -10.36
N LEU A 122 8.40 -12.06 -10.21
CA LEU A 122 8.37 -11.08 -9.13
C LEU A 122 7.79 -11.63 -7.83
N GLU A 123 7.21 -12.84 -7.83
CA GLU A 123 6.52 -13.42 -6.67
C GLU A 123 7.45 -13.62 -5.46
N THR A 124 8.74 -13.82 -5.71
CA THR A 124 9.77 -13.92 -4.64
C THR A 124 10.31 -12.56 -4.20
N GLN A 125 9.98 -11.50 -4.95
CA GLN A 125 10.51 -10.15 -4.79
C GLN A 125 9.54 -9.23 -4.02
N VAL A 126 8.28 -9.64 -3.85
CA VAL A 126 7.26 -8.88 -3.12
C VAL A 126 6.52 -9.78 -2.15
N ASP A 127 5.70 -9.19 -1.28
CA ASP A 127 4.96 -9.93 -0.24
C ASP A 127 3.54 -10.32 -0.71
N GLY A 128 3.14 -9.87 -1.90
CA GLY A 128 1.91 -10.30 -2.55
C GLY A 128 1.45 -9.38 -3.67
N TRP A 129 0.32 -9.76 -4.25
CA TRP A 129 -0.38 -9.01 -5.29
C TRP A 129 -1.69 -8.45 -4.75
N TRP A 130 -2.00 -7.20 -5.07
CA TRP A 130 -3.30 -6.58 -4.84
C TRP A 130 -4.06 -6.56 -6.16
N VAL A 131 -4.86 -7.60 -6.40
CA VAL A 131 -5.60 -7.75 -7.66
C VAL A 131 -6.88 -6.92 -7.60
N LYS A 132 -7.07 -6.03 -8.57
CA LYS A 132 -8.21 -5.11 -8.65
C LYS A 132 -9.01 -5.37 -9.91
N GLY A 133 -10.20 -5.94 -9.79
CA GLY A 133 -11.12 -6.00 -10.92
C GLY A 133 -12.02 -4.76 -11.03
N HIS A 134 -12.84 -4.76 -12.07
CA HIS A 134 -13.65 -3.62 -12.51
C HIS A 134 -14.59 -3.03 -11.44
N GLU A 135 -14.99 -3.81 -10.44
CA GLU A 135 -15.95 -3.39 -9.41
C GLU A 135 -15.33 -2.49 -8.33
N ALA A 136 -14.00 -2.33 -8.34
CA ALA A 136 -13.28 -1.53 -7.34
C ALA A 136 -13.29 -0.03 -7.68
N GLY A 137 -13.27 0.83 -6.66
CA GLY A 137 -13.10 2.28 -6.85
C GLY A 137 -11.66 2.67 -7.26
N GLY A 138 -11.49 3.75 -8.03
CA GLY A 138 -10.19 4.25 -8.52
C GLY A 138 -9.89 3.80 -9.96
N VAL A 139 -8.62 3.76 -10.38
CA VAL A 139 -8.27 3.29 -11.74
C VAL A 139 -8.49 1.78 -11.87
N VAL A 140 -9.26 1.33 -12.86
CA VAL A 140 -9.58 -0.09 -13.10
C VAL A 140 -9.38 -0.46 -14.58
N SER A 141 -9.23 -1.74 -14.87
CA SER A 141 -9.25 -2.29 -16.24
C SER A 141 -10.65 -2.84 -16.57
N GLU A 142 -10.81 -3.38 -17.78
CA GLU A 142 -12.04 -4.08 -18.21
C GLU A 142 -12.17 -5.50 -17.60
N GLU A 143 -11.14 -6.00 -16.91
CA GLU A 143 -11.13 -7.32 -16.29
C GLU A 143 -11.94 -7.33 -14.98
N ARG A 144 -12.74 -8.38 -14.75
CA ARG A 144 -13.64 -8.49 -13.59
C ARG A 144 -12.97 -9.21 -12.42
N SER A 145 -13.39 -8.92 -11.19
CA SER A 145 -12.85 -9.58 -9.97
C SER A 145 -13.39 -11.00 -9.74
N PHE A 146 -13.86 -11.72 -10.76
CA PHE A 146 -14.44 -13.05 -10.54
C PHE A 146 -13.34 -14.04 -10.16
N VAL A 147 -13.30 -14.40 -8.87
CA VAL A 147 -12.36 -15.38 -8.27
C VAL A 147 -12.91 -16.79 -8.38
#